data_AF-A0A4R4PZ12-F1
#
_entry.id   AF-A0A4R4PZ12-F1
#
_cell.length_a   1.000
_cell.length_b   1.000
_cell.length_c   1.000
_cell.angle_alpha   90.00
_cell.angle_beta   90.00
_cell.angle_gamma   90.00
#
_symmetry.space_group_name_H-M   'P 1'
#
loop_
_entity.id
_entity.type
_entity.pdbx_description
1 polymer ?
#
loop_
_entity_poly.entity_id
_entity_poly.type
_entity_poly.pdbx_seq_one_letter_code
_entity_poly.pdbx_strand_id
1 'polypeptide(L)'
;MSQPQPPTTEQVDAYIRTRLALAGFDLDSLPEQPDPETGVPTREQALRSLRSFVTSAPAAIAGWTPPVDGRPAAAYAQQAAPPLLYPSITEAWTGGVDER
;
A
#
# COMPACT_ATOMS: atom_id res chain seq x y z
N MET A 1 10.96 -27.31 -2.16
CA MET A 1 11.16 -26.50 -0.94
C MET A 1 9.81 -26.36 -0.26
N SER A 2 9.66 -26.76 0.99
CA SER A 2 8.39 -26.59 1.73
C SER A 2 8.11 -25.11 1.91
N GLN A 3 6.90 -24.66 1.60
CA GLN A 3 6.53 -23.27 1.89
C GLN A 3 6.43 -23.07 3.40
N PRO A 4 6.87 -21.91 3.93
CA PRO A 4 6.71 -21.60 5.34
C PRO A 4 5.21 -21.50 5.68
N GLN A 5 4.83 -22.10 6.81
CA GLN A 5 3.47 -22.00 7.35
C GLN A 5 3.12 -20.52 7.58
N PRO A 6 1.92 -20.05 7.17
CA PRO A 6 1.49 -18.70 7.49
C PRO A 6 1.35 -18.51 9.00
N PRO A 7 1.62 -17.30 9.54
CA PRO A 7 1.53 -17.03 10.96
C PRO A 7 0.08 -17.16 11.46
N THR A 8 -0.09 -17.61 12.70
CA THR A 8 -1.40 -17.64 13.35
C THR A 8 -1.84 -16.25 13.76
N THR A 9 -3.14 -16.07 14.00
CA THR A 9 -3.71 -14.81 14.50
C THR A 9 -3.05 -14.33 15.78
N GLU A 10 -2.82 -15.24 16.72
CA GLU A 10 -2.18 -14.93 18.02
C GLU A 10 -0.73 -14.47 17.84
N GLN A 11 0.00 -15.08 16.89
CA GLN A 11 1.36 -14.67 16.56
C GLN A 11 1.38 -13.27 15.95
N VAL A 12 0.42 -12.95 15.08
CA VAL A 12 0.28 -11.59 14.50
C VAL A 12 -0.07 -10.57 15.58
N ASP A 13 -0.98 -10.89 16.49
CA ASP A 13 -1.35 -9.99 17.59
C ASP A 13 -0.18 -9.74 18.55
N ALA A 14 0.59 -10.77 18.89
CA ALA A 14 1.80 -10.64 19.70
C ALA A 14 2.86 -9.76 19.01
N TYR A 15 3.06 -9.95 17.71
CA TYR A 15 3.94 -9.11 16.90
C TYR A 15 3.49 -7.64 16.92
N ILE A 16 2.19 -7.38 16.69
CA ILE A 16 1.62 -6.02 16.70
C ILE A 16 1.84 -5.35 18.06
N ARG A 17 1.47 -6.01 19.16
CA ARG A 17 1.64 -5.47 20.53
C ARG A 17 3.10 -5.15 20.82
N THR A 18 4.01 -6.05 20.45
CA THR A 18 5.45 -5.83 20.62
C THR A 18 5.92 -4.64 19.81
N ARG A 19 5.49 -4.52 18.55
CA ARG A 19 5.92 -3.42 17.67
C ARG A 19 5.41 -2.06 18.13
N LEU A 20 4.19 -2.01 18.66
CA LEU A 20 3.60 -0.82 19.25
C LEU A 20 4.31 -0.41 20.54
N ALA A 21 4.58 -1.37 21.44
CA ALA A 21 5.31 -1.10 22.68
C ALA A 21 6.71 -0.54 22.40
N LEU A 22 7.42 -1.08 21.40
CA LEU A 22 8.70 -0.55 20.95
C LEU A 22 8.61 0.86 20.35
N ALA A 23 7.45 1.22 19.78
CA ALA A 23 7.17 2.57 19.29
C ALA A 23 6.67 3.52 20.39
N GLY A 24 6.55 3.05 21.64
CA GLY A 24 6.04 3.82 22.76
C GLY A 24 4.51 3.97 22.78
N PHE A 25 3.79 3.15 22.02
CA PHE A 25 2.33 3.15 22.02
C PHE A 25 1.79 1.97 22.83
N ASP A 26 0.93 2.26 23.80
CA ASP A 26 0.19 1.25 24.57
C ASP A 26 -1.21 1.05 23.95
N LEU A 27 -1.48 -0.17 23.49
CA LEU A 27 -2.76 -0.52 22.87
C LEU A 27 -3.90 -0.57 23.90
N ASP A 28 -3.59 -0.82 25.17
CA ASP A 28 -4.58 -0.88 26.24
C ASP A 28 -5.04 0.50 26.71
N SER A 29 -4.43 1.58 26.21
CA SER A 29 -4.94 2.94 26.41
C SER A 29 -6.15 3.29 25.54
N LEU A 30 -6.48 2.45 24.55
CA LEU A 30 -7.66 2.64 23.70
C LEU A 30 -8.93 2.15 24.41
N PRO A 31 -10.08 2.81 24.18
CA PRO A 31 -11.32 2.42 24.81
C PRO A 31 -11.82 1.07 24.29
N GLU A 32 -12.53 0.33 25.14
CA GLU A 32 -13.19 -0.90 24.74
C GLU A 32 -14.50 -0.65 23.99
N GLN A 33 -15.15 0.48 24.28
CA GLN A 33 -16.42 0.90 23.69
C GLN A 33 -16.22 2.10 22.77
N PRO A 34 -17.02 2.25 21.69
CA PRO A 34 -16.94 3.40 20.81
C PRO A 34 -17.22 4.70 21.57
N ASP A 35 -16.39 5.71 21.34
CA ASP A 35 -16.60 7.05 21.84
C ASP A 35 -17.16 7.95 20.71
N PRO A 36 -18.43 8.39 20.81
CA PRO A 36 -19.05 9.22 19.78
C PRO A 36 -18.53 10.66 19.74
N GLU A 37 -17.87 11.14 20.81
CA GLU A 37 -17.38 12.52 20.89
C GLU A 37 -16.02 12.67 20.21
N THR A 38 -15.10 11.76 20.50
CA THR A 38 -13.72 11.81 19.96
C THR A 38 -13.55 11.02 18.66
N GLY A 39 -14.42 10.04 18.40
CA GLY A 39 -14.33 9.16 17.24
C GLY A 39 -13.11 8.23 17.25
N VAL A 40 -12.44 8.08 18.39
CA VAL A 40 -11.28 7.18 18.51
C VAL A 40 -11.70 5.73 18.28
N PRO A 41 -10.88 4.92 17.61
CA PRO A 41 -11.20 3.52 17.40
C PRO A 41 -11.17 2.78 18.74
N THR A 42 -12.02 1.76 18.85
CA THR A 42 -11.89 0.83 19.97
C THR A 42 -10.60 0.02 19.85
N ARG A 43 -10.12 -0.52 20.97
CA ARG A 43 -8.97 -1.43 20.99
C ARG A 43 -9.10 -2.57 19.98
N GLU A 44 -10.30 -3.14 19.86
CA GLU A 44 -10.60 -4.25 18.97
C GLU A 44 -10.62 -3.82 17.48
N GLN A 45 -11.17 -2.63 17.19
CA GLN A 45 -11.13 -2.05 15.84
C GLN A 45 -9.70 -1.72 15.40
N ALA A 46 -8.89 -1.17 16.30
CA ALA A 46 -7.48 -0.87 16.03
C ALA A 46 -6.70 -2.16 15.75
N LEU A 47 -6.84 -3.18 16.61
CA LEU A 47 -6.16 -4.46 16.43
C LEU A 47 -6.56 -5.15 15.12
N ARG A 48 -7.84 -5.14 14.76
CA ARG A 48 -8.35 -5.69 13.50
C ARG A 48 -7.73 -5.00 12.28
N SER A 49 -7.65 -3.67 12.32
CA SER A 49 -7.08 -2.86 11.22
C SER A 49 -5.58 -3.10 11.08
N LEU A 50 -4.86 -3.17 12.19
CA LEU A 50 -3.43 -3.47 12.22
C LEU A 50 -3.14 -4.88 11.72
N ARG A 51 -3.97 -5.87 12.07
CA ARG A 51 -3.87 -7.23 11.55
C ARG A 51 -4.06 -7.27 10.04
N SER A 52 -5.08 -6.58 9.52
CA SER A 52 -5.30 -6.46 8.08
C SER A 52 -4.06 -5.85 7.39
N PHE A 53 -3.51 -4.76 7.94
CA PHE A 53 -2.32 -4.12 7.40
C PHE A 53 -1.09 -5.05 7.39
N VAL A 54 -0.77 -5.68 8.52
CA VAL A 54 0.41 -6.57 8.65
C VAL A 54 0.31 -7.80 7.74
N THR A 55 -0.90 -8.33 7.57
CA THR A 55 -1.14 -9.50 6.71
C THR A 55 -1.33 -9.14 5.24
N SER A 56 -1.53 -7.86 4.93
CA SER A 56 -1.64 -7.40 3.54
C SER A 56 -0.26 -7.30 2.89
N ALA A 57 -0.12 -7.92 1.73
CA ALA A 57 0.99 -7.63 0.85
C ALA A 57 0.66 -6.34 0.07
N PRO A 58 1.57 -5.36 -0.01
CA PRO A 58 1.40 -4.28 -0.97
C PRO A 58 1.29 -4.90 -2.36
N ALA A 59 0.27 -4.49 -3.12
CA ALA A 59 0.13 -4.91 -4.51
C ALA A 59 1.40 -4.50 -5.27
N ALA A 60 1.84 -5.34 -6.22
CA ALA A 60 3.01 -5.03 -7.03
C ALA A 60 2.79 -3.71 -7.78
N ILE A 61 3.49 -2.65 -7.36
CA ILE A 61 3.41 -1.32 -7.99
C ILE A 61 4.02 -1.37 -9.40
N ALA A 62 4.97 -2.28 -9.62
CA ALA A 62 5.67 -2.41 -10.90
C ALA A 62 4.77 -2.76 -12.10
N GLY A 63 3.56 -3.29 -11.86
CA GLY A 63 2.56 -3.57 -12.91
C GLY A 63 1.38 -2.61 -12.92
N TRP A 64 1.39 -1.59 -12.05
CA TRP A 64 0.29 -0.63 -12.01
C TRP A 64 0.37 0.30 -13.22
N THR A 65 -0.69 0.32 -14.02
CA THR A 65 -0.92 1.31 -15.06
C THR A 65 -2.14 2.15 -14.67
N PRO A 66 -2.12 3.48 -14.88
CA PRO A 66 -3.30 4.29 -14.67
C PRO A 66 -4.48 3.76 -15.51
N PRO A 67 -5.72 3.84 -14.99
CA PRO A 67 -6.91 3.51 -15.79
C PRO A 67 -6.92 4.28 -17.11
N VAL A 68 -7.31 3.63 -18.19
CA VAL A 68 -7.42 4.26 -19.53
C VAL A 68 -8.69 5.10 -19.66
N ASP A 69 -9.64 4.92 -18.74
CA ASP A 69 -10.95 5.55 -18.71
C ASP A 69 -11.29 6.13 -17.31
N GLY A 70 -12.15 7.13 -17.29
CA GLY A 70 -12.63 7.77 -16.06
C GLY A 70 -11.66 8.77 -15.41
N ARG A 71 -11.90 9.12 -14.14
CA ARG A 71 -10.96 9.91 -13.32
C ARG A 71 -10.22 8.95 -12.40
N PRO A 72 -8.87 8.95 -12.37
CA PRO A 72 -7.99 10.05 -12.77
C PRO A 72 -7.33 9.90 -14.16
N ALA A 73 -7.81 9.05 -15.08
CA ALA A 73 -7.16 8.75 -16.37
C ALA A 73 -6.65 9.99 -17.12
N ALA A 74 -7.47 11.05 -17.19
CA ALA A 74 -7.10 12.30 -17.85
C ALA A 74 -5.91 13.05 -17.21
N ALA A 75 -5.72 12.93 -15.89
CA ALA A 75 -4.59 13.55 -15.19
C ALA A 75 -3.27 12.80 -15.44
N TYR A 76 -3.36 11.48 -15.64
CA TYR A 76 -2.21 10.63 -15.96
C TYR A 76 -1.91 10.58 -17.47
N ALA A 77 -2.84 11.03 -18.33
CA ALA A 77 -2.64 11.12 -19.78
C ALA A 77 -1.46 12.01 -20.19
N GLN A 78 -1.01 12.94 -19.34
CA GLN A 78 0.21 13.73 -19.59
C GLN A 78 1.49 12.89 -19.61
N GLN A 79 1.46 11.67 -19.07
CA GLN A 79 2.57 10.71 -19.16
C GLN A 79 2.49 9.82 -20.40
N ALA A 80 1.40 9.87 -21.17
CA ALA A 80 1.17 8.97 -22.29
C ALA A 80 1.87 9.38 -23.60
N ALA A 81 2.34 10.63 -23.71
CA ALA A 81 3.02 11.13 -24.90
C ALA A 81 4.43 11.65 -24.56
N PRO A 82 5.47 11.23 -25.29
CA PRO A 82 6.81 11.76 -25.08
C PRO A 82 6.85 13.26 -25.39
N PRO A 83 7.64 14.07 -24.65
CA PRO A 83 7.87 15.47 -25.00
C PRO A 83 8.43 15.60 -26.42
N LEU A 84 7.61 16.08 -27.36
CA LEU A 84 7.96 16.24 -28.78
C LEU A 84 9.09 17.26 -29.04
N LEU A 85 9.55 17.97 -28.00
CA LEU A 85 10.62 18.95 -28.07
C LEU A 85 11.99 18.35 -28.42
N TYR A 86 12.19 17.06 -28.17
CA TYR A 86 13.47 16.40 -28.43
C TYR A 86 13.25 15.08 -29.20
N PRO A 87 13.56 15.04 -30.50
CA PRO A 87 13.37 13.85 -31.34
C PRO A 87 14.03 12.58 -30.76
N SER A 88 15.18 12.74 -30.08
CA SER A 88 15.89 11.65 -29.41
C SER A 88 15.12 11.01 -28.25
N ILE A 89 14.23 11.76 -27.59
CA ILE A 89 13.37 11.22 -26.51
C ILE A 89 12.25 10.38 -27.10
N THR A 90 11.68 10.81 -28.23
CA THR A 90 10.65 10.06 -28.97
C THR A 90 11.18 8.72 -29.44
N GLU A 91 12.37 8.68 -30.05
CA GLU A 91 13.00 7.44 -30.53
C GLU A 91 13.22 6.41 -29.41
N ALA A 92 13.69 6.87 -28.25
CA ALA A 92 13.88 6.04 -27.07
C ALA A 92 12.56 5.53 -26.47
N TRP A 93 11.48 6.32 -26.55
CA TRP A 93 10.15 5.95 -26.03
C TRP A 93 9.37 5.00 -26.93
N THR A 94 9.54 5.10 -28.26
CA THR A 94 8.82 4.27 -29.23
C THR A 94 9.58 2.99 -29.64
N GLY A 95 10.71 2.70 -29.01
CA GLY A 95 11.49 1.47 -29.26
C GLY A 95 12.28 1.46 -30.57
N GLY A 96 12.62 2.62 -31.14
CA GLY A 96 13.35 2.72 -32.42
C GLY A 96 14.85 2.45 -32.34
N VAL A 97 15.37 1.96 -31.21
CA VAL A 97 16.81 1.82 -30.94
C VAL A 97 17.29 0.37 -30.97
N ASP A 98 16.57 -0.54 -31.64
CA ASP A 98 16.97 -1.96 -31.75
C ASP A 98 17.04 -2.45 -33.20
N GLU A 99 17.71 -1.68 -34.06
CA GLU A 99 18.19 -2.13 -35.38
C GLU A 99 19.64 -1.71 -35.61
N ARG A 100 20.59 -2.31 -34.88
CA ARG A 100 22.00 -2.42 -35.31
C ARG A 100 22.64 -3.71 -34.82
#